data_AF-A0A2T3PRJ9-F1
#
_entry.id   AF-A0A2T3PRJ9-F1
#
_cell.length_a   1.000
_cell.length_b   1.000
_cell.length_c   1.000
_cell.angle_alpha   90.00
_cell.angle_beta   90.00
_cell.angle_gamma   90.00
#
_symmetry.space_group_name_H-M   'P 1'
#
loop_
_entity.id
_entity.type
_entity.pdbx_description
1 polymer ?
#
loop_
_entity_poly.entity_id
_entity_poly.type
_entity_poly.pdbx_seq_one_letter_code
_entity_poly.pdbx_strand_id
1 'polypeptide(L)'
;MKLTLATVVLTTAILSPMAMAATPVQLSLPSVNLPAGNVSGARLSVLYGQTSQVKGVNFSLLGLSTIDNFTGLNFGLAFGVNHTTSSMTGLEFGLANWNNNTAKGADFGLVNYTGGNFTGAQFGTFNYAGSLNGLQFGLVNATDHINKGVQIGLINYDKSGTFVSKNLPIFPIINARF
;
A
#
# COMPACT_ATOMS: atom_id res chain seq x y z
N MET A 1 -15.65 -5.26 48.33
CA MET A 1 -14.58 -5.21 47.31
C MET A 1 -14.84 -6.31 46.30
N LYS A 2 -15.23 -5.97 45.05
CA LYS A 2 -15.46 -6.92 43.95
C LYS A 2 -14.50 -6.56 42.82
N LEU A 3 -13.31 -7.15 42.81
CA LEU A 3 -12.27 -6.92 41.80
C LEU A 3 -11.34 -8.14 41.74
N THR A 4 -11.86 -9.29 41.31
CA THR A 4 -11.04 -10.52 41.16
C THR A 4 -11.57 -11.43 40.04
N LEU A 5 -11.87 -10.85 38.86
CA LEU A 5 -12.13 -11.66 37.66
C LEU A 5 -11.24 -11.27 36.46
N ALA A 6 -10.61 -10.09 36.48
CA ALA A 6 -9.72 -9.65 35.40
C ALA A 6 -8.34 -10.33 35.43
N THR A 7 -7.88 -10.81 36.59
CA THR A 7 -6.51 -11.32 36.77
C THR A 7 -6.31 -12.76 36.26
N VAL A 8 -7.37 -13.56 36.15
CA VAL A 8 -7.27 -14.98 35.76
C VAL A 8 -7.09 -15.15 34.25
N VAL A 9 -7.56 -14.19 33.44
CA VAL A 9 -7.38 -14.19 31.97
C VAL A 9 -5.92 -13.93 31.58
N LEU A 10 -5.13 -13.31 32.47
CA LEU A 10 -3.74 -12.95 32.18
C LEU A 10 -2.75 -14.12 32.37
N THR A 11 -3.13 -15.16 33.12
CA THR A 11 -2.23 -16.28 33.47
C THR A 11 -2.35 -17.51 32.57
N THR A 12 -3.46 -17.71 31.87
CA THR A 12 -3.64 -18.89 30.97
C THR A 12 -3.03 -18.71 29.58
N ALA A 13 -2.47 -17.54 29.26
CA ALA A 13 -1.85 -17.26 27.98
C ALA A 13 -0.39 -17.78 27.83
N ILE A 14 0.20 -18.36 28.87
CA ILE A 14 1.65 -18.65 28.89
C ILE A 14 2.01 -20.08 28.43
N LEU A 15 1.05 -20.98 28.15
CA LEU A 15 1.37 -22.38 27.79
C LEU A 15 0.51 -22.95 26.65
N SER A 16 0.61 -22.36 25.46
CA SER A 16 0.25 -23.07 24.23
C SER A 16 1.35 -22.90 23.18
N PRO A 17 1.72 -23.97 22.45
CA PRO A 17 2.80 -23.93 21.48
C PRO A 17 2.50 -22.88 20.40
N MET A 18 3.53 -22.10 20.06
CA MET A 18 3.51 -20.92 19.18
C MET A 18 3.01 -21.24 17.76
N ALA A 19 1.69 -21.35 17.60
CA ALA A 19 1.04 -20.93 16.37
C ALA A 19 0.90 -19.41 16.49
N MET A 20 1.67 -18.63 15.72
CA MET A 20 1.53 -17.17 15.66
C MET A 20 0.15 -16.84 15.05
N ALA A 21 -0.90 -16.88 15.87
CA ALA A 21 -2.25 -16.52 15.49
C ALA A 21 -2.24 -15.04 15.07
N ALA A 22 -2.79 -14.76 13.89
CA ALA A 22 -2.92 -13.40 13.42
C ALA A 22 -3.79 -12.61 14.42
N THR A 23 -3.29 -11.47 14.86
CA THR A 23 -3.94 -10.65 15.88
C THR A 23 -5.06 -9.83 15.23
N PRO A 24 -6.25 -9.74 15.83
CA PRO A 24 -7.38 -9.02 15.22
C PRO A 24 -7.19 -7.50 15.24
N VAL A 25 -6.46 -6.97 16.23
CA VAL A 25 -6.12 -5.55 16.33
C VAL A 25 -4.64 -5.41 16.66
N GLN A 26 -3.94 -4.46 16.04
CA GLN A 26 -2.55 -4.14 16.36
C GLN A 26 -2.33 -2.62 16.40
N LEU A 27 -1.67 -2.16 17.46
CA LEU A 27 -1.06 -0.84 17.54
C LEU A 27 0.44 -0.98 17.22
N SER A 28 0.89 -0.28 16.20
CA SER A 28 2.28 -0.24 15.76
C SER A 28 2.87 1.11 16.13
N LEU A 29 3.91 1.08 16.95
CA LEU A 29 4.67 2.23 17.43
C LEU A 29 6.10 2.10 16.91
N PRO A 30 6.93 3.16 16.99
CA PRO A 30 8.36 3.05 16.70
C PRO A 30 8.96 1.88 17.46
N SER A 31 9.51 0.92 16.72
CA SER A 31 10.22 -0.25 17.24
C SER A 31 9.38 -1.29 17.98
N VAL A 32 8.06 -1.12 18.16
CA VAL A 32 7.23 -2.12 18.86
C VAL A 32 5.83 -2.27 18.26
N ASN A 33 5.40 -3.52 18.12
CA ASN A 33 4.03 -3.88 17.73
C ASN A 33 3.31 -4.52 18.91
N LEU A 34 2.10 -4.04 19.19
CA LEU A 34 1.30 -4.45 20.32
C LEU A 34 -0.10 -4.87 19.86
N PRO A 35 -0.46 -6.17 19.96
CA PRO A 35 0.42 -7.32 20.09
C PRO A 35 1.36 -7.50 18.89
N ALA A 36 2.47 -8.21 19.10
CA ALA A 36 3.41 -8.57 18.04
C ALA A 36 2.82 -9.67 17.14
N GLY A 37 3.22 -9.68 15.87
CA GLY A 37 2.81 -10.68 14.89
C GLY A 37 2.05 -10.09 13.70
N ASN A 38 1.45 -10.99 12.92
CA ASN A 38 0.64 -10.64 11.75
C ASN A 38 -0.75 -10.16 12.16
N VAL A 39 -1.39 -9.34 11.33
CA VAL A 39 -2.70 -8.77 11.60
C VAL A 39 -3.76 -9.37 10.69
N SER A 40 -4.90 -9.75 11.25
CA SER A 40 -6.11 -10.15 10.52
C SER A 40 -7.31 -9.39 11.09
N GLY A 41 -7.41 -8.11 10.74
CA GLY A 41 -8.42 -7.19 11.25
C GLY A 41 -7.97 -5.74 11.07
N ALA A 42 -7.76 -5.00 12.16
CA ALA A 42 -7.40 -3.58 12.12
C ALA A 42 -5.98 -3.31 12.63
N ARG A 43 -5.24 -2.45 11.95
CA ARG A 43 -3.93 -1.96 12.41
C ARG A 43 -3.93 -0.44 12.46
N LEU A 44 -3.38 0.12 13.52
CA LEU A 44 -3.06 1.54 13.65
C LEU A 44 -1.54 1.68 13.79
N SER A 45 -0.90 2.37 12.86
CA SER A 45 0.52 2.71 12.89
C SER A 45 0.72 4.17 13.23
N VAL A 46 1.47 4.44 14.29
CA VAL A 46 1.82 5.77 14.76
C VAL A 46 3.33 5.93 14.61
N LEU A 47 3.77 6.96 13.86
CA LEU A 47 5.17 7.28 13.53
C LEU A 47 5.86 6.29 12.58
N TYR A 48 6.30 5.14 13.08
CA TYR A 48 7.03 4.16 12.28
C TYR A 48 6.67 2.77 12.76
N GLY A 49 6.22 1.92 11.85
CA GLY A 49 5.74 0.60 12.21
C GLY A 49 5.98 -0.40 11.10
N GLN A 50 6.59 -1.54 11.41
CA GLN A 50 6.86 -2.61 10.44
C GLN A 50 6.11 -3.88 10.81
N THR A 51 5.33 -4.44 9.88
CA THR A 51 4.59 -5.69 10.08
C THR A 51 4.64 -6.55 8.82
N SER A 52 4.94 -7.84 8.95
CA SER A 52 5.11 -8.70 7.77
C SER A 52 3.82 -8.95 7.00
N GLN A 53 2.70 -9.18 7.67
CA GLN A 53 1.42 -9.39 6.99
C GLN A 53 0.28 -8.67 7.70
N VAL A 54 -0.51 -7.94 6.92
CA VAL A 54 -1.74 -7.30 7.39
C VAL A 54 -2.86 -7.63 6.41
N LYS A 55 -3.91 -8.27 6.91
CA LYS A 55 -5.16 -8.53 6.20
C LYS A 55 -6.29 -7.77 6.89
N GLY A 56 -6.92 -6.83 6.21
CA GLY A 56 -8.00 -6.00 6.73
C GLY A 56 -7.74 -4.51 6.53
N VAL A 57 -7.87 -3.72 7.58
CA VAL A 57 -7.76 -2.24 7.49
C VAL A 57 -6.52 -1.76 8.22
N ASN A 58 -5.70 -0.95 7.57
CA ASN A 58 -4.55 -0.29 8.19
C ASN A 58 -4.74 1.23 8.18
N PHE A 59 -4.40 1.88 9.28
CA PHE A 59 -4.35 3.32 9.43
C PHE A 59 -2.93 3.75 9.75
N SER A 60 -2.32 4.57 8.90
CA SER A 60 -0.99 5.16 9.09
C SER A 60 -1.18 6.63 9.45
N LEU A 61 -0.93 7.06 10.69
CA LEU A 61 -1.30 8.41 11.15
C LEU A 61 -0.21 9.47 10.93
N LEU A 62 0.99 9.22 11.40
CA LEU A 62 2.13 10.13 11.23
C LEU A 62 3.29 9.23 10.79
N GLY A 63 3.97 9.53 9.69
CA GLY A 63 5.18 8.80 9.29
C GLY A 63 4.94 7.50 8.48
N LEU A 64 5.95 6.63 8.47
CA LEU A 64 6.08 5.55 7.48
C LEU A 64 5.58 4.22 8.05
N SER A 65 4.49 3.70 7.50
CA SER A 65 3.99 2.36 7.81
C SER A 65 4.50 1.37 6.77
N THR A 66 5.42 0.49 7.17
CA THR A 66 5.98 -0.54 6.29
C THR A 66 5.28 -1.87 6.50
N ILE A 67 4.71 -2.44 5.44
CA ILE A 67 4.05 -3.74 5.46
C ILE A 67 4.66 -4.61 4.35
N ASP A 68 5.03 -5.86 4.62
CA ASP A 68 5.60 -6.68 3.53
C ASP A 68 4.48 -7.13 2.58
N ASN A 69 3.41 -7.71 3.14
CA ASN A 69 2.24 -8.18 2.40
C ASN A 69 0.95 -7.59 2.97
N PHE A 70 0.30 -6.73 2.18
CA PHE A 70 -0.93 -6.07 2.55
C PHE A 70 -2.12 -6.61 1.75
N THR A 71 -3.25 -6.84 2.42
CA THR A 71 -4.53 -7.14 1.76
C THR A 71 -5.68 -6.42 2.43
N GLY A 72 -6.30 -5.44 1.76
CA GLY A 72 -7.51 -4.77 2.23
C GLY A 72 -7.50 -3.26 2.00
N LEU A 73 -7.73 -2.45 3.05
CA LEU A 73 -7.84 -0.98 2.94
C LEU A 73 -6.74 -0.29 3.74
N ASN A 74 -5.87 0.48 3.09
CA ASN A 74 -4.75 1.20 3.70
C ASN A 74 -5.02 2.70 3.69
N PHE A 75 -5.05 3.34 4.86
CA PHE A 75 -5.34 4.76 5.01
C PHE A 75 -4.17 5.49 5.66
N GLY A 76 -3.43 6.26 4.88
CA GLY A 76 -2.49 7.29 5.30
C GLY A 76 -3.24 8.55 5.72
N LEU A 77 -3.48 8.70 7.02
CA LEU A 77 -4.08 9.88 7.64
C LEU A 77 -2.99 10.90 7.96
N ALA A 78 -3.36 12.18 8.11
CA ALA A 78 -2.46 13.31 8.39
C ALA A 78 -1.18 13.34 7.52
N PHE A 79 -0.06 12.80 8.00
CA PHE A 79 1.22 12.71 7.26
C PHE A 79 1.72 11.26 7.10
N GLY A 80 0.80 10.30 7.16
CA GLY A 80 1.08 8.89 6.97
C GLY A 80 1.43 8.57 5.52
N VAL A 81 2.55 7.88 5.32
CA VAL A 81 2.93 7.26 4.04
C VAL A 81 2.67 5.77 4.14
N ASN A 82 1.93 5.26 3.15
CA ASN A 82 1.69 3.83 3.00
C ASN A 82 2.88 3.23 2.24
N HIS A 83 3.58 2.27 2.85
CA HIS A 83 4.71 1.61 2.21
C HIS A 83 4.55 0.09 2.26
N THR A 84 4.40 -0.53 1.09
CA THR A 84 4.34 -1.99 0.95
C THR A 84 5.56 -2.53 0.22
N THR A 85 6.28 -3.47 0.82
CA THR A 85 7.56 -3.93 0.25
C THR A 85 7.41 -5.08 -0.76
N SER A 86 6.55 -6.08 -0.50
CA SER A 86 6.44 -7.27 -1.37
C SER A 86 5.19 -7.24 -2.25
N SER A 87 4.01 -7.19 -1.64
CA SER A 87 2.74 -7.30 -2.36
C SER A 87 1.65 -6.49 -1.68
N MET A 88 1.08 -5.54 -2.41
CA MET A 88 -0.12 -4.81 -2.01
C MET A 88 -1.32 -5.34 -2.80
N THR A 89 -2.42 -5.67 -2.12
CA THR A 89 -3.71 -5.96 -2.75
C THR A 89 -4.84 -5.21 -2.06
N GLY A 90 -5.55 -4.36 -2.77
CA GLY A 90 -6.72 -3.65 -2.25
C GLY A 90 -6.73 -2.17 -2.57
N LEU A 91 -7.14 -1.34 -1.61
CA LEU A 91 -7.22 0.11 -1.80
C LEU A 91 -6.24 0.82 -0.88
N GLU A 92 -5.49 1.77 -1.42
CA GLU A 92 -4.63 2.66 -0.64
C GLU A 92 -5.07 4.11 -0.82
N PHE A 93 -5.19 4.84 0.30
CA PHE A 93 -5.49 6.26 0.34
C PHE A 93 -4.40 6.93 1.18
N GLY A 94 -3.75 7.97 0.69
CA GLY A 94 -2.74 8.67 1.49
C GLY A 94 -2.07 9.81 0.73
N LEU A 95 -1.20 10.58 1.40
CA LEU A 95 -0.39 11.58 0.69
C LEU A 95 0.56 10.92 -0.31
N ALA A 96 1.17 9.81 0.10
CA ALA A 96 1.99 8.97 -0.75
C ALA A 96 1.70 7.48 -0.49
N ASN A 97 1.56 6.74 -1.58
CA ASN A 97 1.47 5.27 -1.60
C ASN A 97 2.70 4.73 -2.31
N TRP A 98 3.52 3.94 -1.62
CA TRP A 98 4.78 3.41 -2.10
C TRP A 98 4.76 1.89 -2.05
N ASN A 99 4.72 1.26 -3.20
CA ASN A 99 4.79 -0.19 -3.38
C ASN A 99 6.12 -0.56 -4.06
N ASN A 100 7.02 -1.29 -3.40
CA ASN A 100 8.34 -1.59 -3.99
C ASN A 100 8.27 -2.57 -5.15
N ASN A 101 7.34 -3.52 -5.10
CA ASN A 101 7.33 -4.65 -6.01
C ASN A 101 5.99 -4.78 -6.75
N THR A 102 4.99 -5.48 -6.19
CA THR A 102 3.70 -5.65 -6.88
C THR A 102 2.57 -4.98 -6.12
N ALA A 103 1.67 -4.32 -6.86
CA ALA A 103 0.46 -3.71 -6.32
C ALA A 103 -0.74 -4.02 -7.20
N LYS A 104 -1.84 -4.44 -6.57
CA LYS A 104 -3.09 -4.78 -7.25
C LYS A 104 -4.28 -4.12 -6.57
N GLY A 105 -4.96 -3.22 -7.28
CA GLY A 105 -6.18 -2.59 -6.80
C GLY A 105 -6.23 -1.11 -7.15
N ALA A 106 -6.46 -0.22 -6.20
CA ALA A 106 -6.48 1.21 -6.50
C ALA A 106 -5.78 2.07 -5.46
N ASP A 107 -4.97 2.99 -5.96
CA ASP A 107 -4.14 3.88 -5.15
C ASP A 107 -4.63 5.31 -5.36
N PHE A 108 -4.94 6.00 -4.27
CA PHE A 108 -5.38 7.38 -4.24
C PHE A 108 -4.40 8.19 -3.41
N GLY A 109 -3.76 9.18 -4.02
CA GLY A 109 -2.82 10.03 -3.28
C GLY A 109 -2.21 11.13 -4.12
N LEU A 110 -1.35 11.96 -3.52
CA LEU A 110 -0.58 12.92 -4.33
C LEU A 110 0.47 12.15 -5.14
N VAL A 111 1.18 11.24 -4.50
CA VAL A 111 2.21 10.42 -5.13
C VAL A 111 1.85 8.94 -5.01
N ASN A 112 1.67 8.26 -6.14
CA ASN A 112 1.55 6.81 -6.17
C ASN A 112 2.76 6.23 -6.89
N TYR A 113 3.49 5.33 -6.24
CA TYR A 113 4.69 4.71 -6.79
C TYR A 113 4.59 3.19 -6.66
N THR A 114 4.75 2.48 -7.76
CA THR A 114 4.92 1.03 -7.78
C THR A 114 6.20 0.67 -8.54
N GLY A 115 7.22 0.14 -7.87
CA GLY A 115 8.52 -0.15 -8.48
C GLY A 115 8.48 -1.29 -9.51
N GLY A 116 7.58 -2.26 -9.33
CA GLY A 116 7.39 -3.38 -10.25
C GLY A 116 6.05 -3.33 -10.99
N ASN A 117 5.22 -4.35 -10.80
CA ASN A 117 3.97 -4.51 -11.55
C ASN A 117 2.80 -3.87 -10.81
N PHE A 118 2.13 -2.92 -11.46
CA PHE A 118 0.87 -2.36 -11.01
C PHE A 118 -0.29 -2.92 -11.83
N THR A 119 -1.36 -3.37 -11.16
CA THR A 119 -2.61 -3.81 -11.80
C THR A 119 -3.81 -3.14 -11.15
N GLY A 120 -4.54 -2.32 -11.91
CA GLY A 120 -5.75 -1.64 -11.42
C GLY A 120 -5.77 -0.15 -11.75
N ALA A 121 -5.98 0.74 -10.78
CA ALA A 121 -6.09 2.18 -11.04
C ALA A 121 -5.31 3.07 -10.06
N GLN A 122 -4.40 3.91 -10.55
CA GLN A 122 -3.73 4.95 -9.74
C GLN A 122 -4.35 6.31 -10.03
N PHE A 123 -4.72 7.04 -8.97
CA PHE A 123 -5.27 8.38 -9.02
C PHE A 123 -4.40 9.31 -8.18
N GLY A 124 -3.79 10.31 -8.81
CA GLY A 124 -2.94 11.23 -8.06
C GLY A 124 -2.35 12.37 -8.86
N THR A 125 -1.53 13.22 -8.24
CA THR A 125 -0.81 14.26 -8.98
C THR A 125 0.35 13.65 -9.77
N PHE A 126 1.06 12.70 -9.17
CA PHE A 126 2.11 11.91 -9.79
C PHE A 126 1.85 10.41 -9.62
N ASN A 127 1.86 9.66 -10.72
CA ASN A 127 1.74 8.21 -10.72
C ASN A 127 2.95 7.57 -11.41
N TYR A 128 3.52 6.54 -10.80
CA TYR A 128 4.58 5.71 -11.38
C TYR A 128 4.28 4.22 -11.20
N ALA A 129 4.54 3.45 -12.25
CA ALA A 129 4.60 1.99 -12.20
C ALA A 129 5.81 1.49 -13.00
N GLY A 130 6.51 0.43 -12.58
CA GLY A 130 7.47 -0.23 -13.47
C GLY A 130 6.76 -0.81 -14.70
N SER A 131 5.70 -1.58 -14.45
CA SER A 131 4.83 -2.12 -15.50
C SER A 131 3.36 -1.85 -15.18
N LEU A 132 2.64 -1.27 -16.13
CA LEU A 132 1.23 -0.89 -15.96
C LEU A 132 0.28 -1.88 -16.65
N ASN A 133 -0.64 -2.43 -15.84
CA ASN A 133 -1.81 -3.19 -16.28
C ASN A 133 -3.09 -2.51 -15.75
N GLY A 134 -3.50 -1.37 -16.34
CA GLY A 134 -4.68 -0.65 -15.89
C GLY A 134 -4.68 0.85 -16.20
N LEU A 135 -5.18 1.65 -15.27
CA LEU A 135 -5.37 3.10 -15.42
C LEU A 135 -4.37 3.88 -14.57
N GLN A 136 -3.76 4.91 -15.13
CA GLN A 136 -3.16 6.01 -14.36
C GLN A 136 -3.88 7.30 -14.70
N PHE A 137 -4.38 8.00 -13.70
CA PHE A 137 -5.04 9.30 -13.85
C PHE A 137 -4.34 10.32 -12.96
N GLY A 138 -3.80 11.38 -13.57
CA GLY A 138 -3.05 12.38 -12.83
C GLY A 138 -2.48 13.51 -13.66
N LEU A 139 -1.72 14.41 -13.04
CA LEU A 139 -1.03 15.47 -13.80
C LEU A 139 0.15 14.87 -14.57
N VAL A 140 0.90 14.00 -13.91
CA VAL A 140 2.04 13.28 -14.48
C VAL A 140 1.86 11.79 -14.23
N ASN A 141 1.87 11.02 -15.31
CA ASN A 141 1.84 9.56 -15.28
C ASN A 141 3.13 9.06 -15.91
N ALA A 142 3.74 8.04 -15.31
CA ALA A 142 4.99 7.47 -15.79
C ALA A 142 4.99 5.95 -15.63
N THR A 143 5.57 5.28 -16.62
CA THR A 143 5.85 3.84 -16.54
C THR A 143 7.11 3.46 -17.30
N ASP A 144 7.75 2.33 -16.94
CA ASP A 144 8.76 1.74 -17.82
C ASP A 144 8.10 1.05 -19.02
N HIS A 145 6.92 0.45 -18.84
CA HIS A 145 6.14 -0.15 -19.93
C HIS A 145 4.64 -0.23 -19.59
N ILE A 146 3.76 0.14 -20.53
CA ILE A 146 2.34 -0.23 -20.45
C ILE A 146 2.18 -1.62 -21.08
N ASN A 147 1.79 -2.63 -20.29
CA ASN A 147 1.42 -3.93 -20.86
C ASN A 147 0.02 -3.85 -21.50
N LYS A 148 -0.93 -3.32 -20.72
CA LYS A 148 -2.33 -3.13 -21.11
C LYS A 148 -2.96 -2.07 -20.23
N GLY A 149 -3.36 -0.95 -20.78
CA GLY A 149 -3.85 0.14 -19.96
C GLY A 149 -3.91 1.49 -20.64
N VAL A 150 -4.27 2.49 -19.85
CA VAL A 150 -4.41 3.89 -20.26
C VAL A 150 -3.77 4.78 -19.19
N GLN A 151 -3.03 5.79 -19.63
CA GLN A 151 -2.60 6.91 -18.82
C GLN A 151 -3.38 8.14 -19.30
N ILE A 152 -3.93 8.91 -18.37
CA ILE A 152 -4.66 10.16 -18.64
C ILE A 152 -4.08 11.25 -17.77
N GLY A 153 -3.49 12.26 -18.40
CA GLY A 153 -2.79 13.33 -17.69
C GLY A 153 -2.10 14.35 -18.57
N LEU A 154 -1.64 15.45 -18.00
CA LEU A 154 -0.94 16.50 -18.75
C LEU A 154 0.34 15.95 -19.39
N ILE A 155 1.05 15.09 -18.66
CA ILE A 155 2.25 14.40 -19.11
C ILE A 155 2.06 12.89 -18.90
N ASN A 156 2.15 12.11 -19.97
CA ASN A 156 2.12 10.65 -19.90
C ASN A 156 3.44 10.11 -20.47
N TYR A 157 4.25 9.48 -19.61
CA TYR A 157 5.55 8.92 -19.95
C TYR A 157 5.48 7.39 -19.99
N ASP A 158 5.97 6.81 -21.08
CA ASP A 158 6.20 5.39 -21.24
C ASP A 158 7.60 5.20 -21.84
N LYS A 159 8.52 4.63 -21.06
CA LYS A 159 9.92 4.39 -21.49
C LYS A 159 10.00 3.45 -22.71
N SER A 160 8.99 2.60 -22.91
CA SER A 160 8.89 1.72 -24.08
C SER A 160 8.32 2.41 -25.34
N GLY A 161 8.04 3.71 -25.22
CA GLY A 161 7.42 4.54 -26.25
C GLY A 161 5.90 4.57 -26.15
N THR A 162 5.32 5.57 -26.78
CA THR A 162 3.89 5.86 -26.74
C THR A 162 3.10 5.05 -27.77
N PHE A 163 1.78 5.09 -27.67
CA PHE A 163 0.87 4.49 -28.65
C PHE A 163 1.05 5.02 -30.09
N VAL A 164 1.62 6.23 -30.25
CA VAL A 164 1.89 6.84 -31.56
C VAL A 164 3.24 6.37 -32.12
N SER A 165 4.27 6.31 -31.28
CA SER A 165 5.63 5.95 -31.73
C SER A 165 6.48 5.40 -30.59
N LYS A 166 7.24 4.35 -30.91
CA LYS A 166 8.25 3.75 -30.02
C LYS A 166 9.39 4.71 -29.66
N ASN A 167 9.64 5.72 -30.50
CA ASN A 167 10.72 6.70 -30.30
C ASN A 167 10.25 7.94 -29.53
N LEU A 168 8.95 8.03 -29.21
CA LEU A 168 8.37 9.14 -28.50
C LEU A 168 7.93 8.64 -27.12
N PRO A 169 8.69 8.91 -26.04
CA PRO A 169 8.39 8.39 -24.71
C PRO A 169 7.38 9.24 -23.94
N ILE A 170 7.01 10.42 -24.42
CA ILE A 170 6.05 11.33 -23.76
C ILE A 170 4.92 11.66 -24.72
N PHE A 171 3.68 11.56 -24.24
CA PHE A 171 2.51 12.04 -24.96
C PHE A 171 1.56 12.83 -24.02
N PRO A 172 1.04 13.99 -24.46
CA PRO A 172 0.13 14.78 -23.63
C PRO A 172 -1.28 14.18 -23.62
N ILE A 173 -2.03 14.45 -22.55
CA ILE A 173 -3.46 14.14 -22.36
C ILE A 173 -3.76 12.64 -22.20
N ILE A 174 -3.34 11.79 -23.14
CA ILE A 174 -3.66 10.36 -23.12
C ILE A 174 -2.54 9.50 -23.70
N ASN A 175 -2.25 8.34 -23.12
CA ASN A 175 -1.42 7.29 -23.72
C ASN A 175 -2.05 5.92 -23.43
N ALA A 176 -2.09 4.99 -24.38
CA ALA A 176 -2.80 3.71 -24.21
C ALA A 176 -2.13 2.53 -24.93
N ARG A 177 -2.31 1.33 -24.39
CA ARG A 177 -1.93 0.07 -25.05
C ARG A 177 -2.93 -1.03 -24.71
N PHE A 178 -3.29 -1.87 -25.67
CA PHE A 178 -4.38 -2.86 -25.53
C PHE A 178 -3.94 -4.28 -25.84
#